data_AF-A0A6B9FHC5-F1
#
_entry.id   AF-A0A6B9FHC5-F1
#
_cell.length_a   1.000
_cell.length_b   1.000
_cell.length_c   1.000
_cell.angle_alpha   90.00
_cell.angle_beta   90.00
_cell.angle_gamma   90.00
#
_symmetry.space_group_name_H-M   'P 1'
#
loop_
_entity.id
_entity.type
_entity.pdbx_description
1 polymer ?
#
loop_
_entity_poly.entity_id
_entity_poly.type
_entity_poly.pdbx_seq_one_letter_code
_entity_poly.pdbx_strand_id
1 'polypeptide(L)'
;MNRPPSRRGIALLLAAGFLVPAVPAWAASSAIRRVAFACPAGQTLRVAFDTGDLNAPAVVNPPAGPSLTLPVQPHADGIWYGDARHELRGRGRTVTWTEAGKPPLTCTESGAGE
;
A
#
# COMPACT_ATOMS: atom_id res chain seq x y z
N MET A 1 8.47 83.83 11.25
CA MET A 1 7.66 82.89 12.06
C MET A 1 6.95 81.94 11.10
N ASN A 2 7.05 80.61 11.30
CA ASN A 2 6.04 79.59 10.96
C ASN A 2 6.59 78.19 11.29
N ARG A 3 6.07 77.55 12.36
CA ARG A 3 6.27 76.12 12.66
C ARG A 3 4.94 75.40 12.48
N PRO A 4 4.84 74.37 11.62
CA PRO A 4 3.78 73.39 11.74
C PRO A 4 4.17 72.25 12.72
N PRO A 5 3.19 71.66 13.42
CA PRO A 5 3.41 70.75 14.54
C PRO A 5 3.79 69.33 14.11
N SER A 6 4.65 68.75 14.94
CA SER A 6 5.01 67.34 15.01
C SER A 6 3.80 66.40 15.12
N ARG A 7 3.64 65.49 14.16
CA ARG A 7 2.81 64.29 14.31
C ARG A 7 3.69 63.08 14.53
N ARG A 8 3.62 62.56 15.76
CA ARG A 8 4.01 61.19 16.11
C ARG A 8 3.08 60.22 15.39
N GLY A 9 3.61 59.18 14.77
CA GLY A 9 2.82 58.19 14.06
C GLY A 9 3.54 56.87 13.85
N ILE A 10 3.54 56.06 14.91
CA ILE A 10 3.34 54.61 14.94
C ILE A 10 4.21 53.77 13.96
N ALA A 11 5.21 53.11 14.53
CA ALA A 11 5.85 51.96 13.91
C ALA A 11 4.84 50.81 13.83
N LEU A 12 4.42 50.42 12.62
CA LEU A 12 3.79 49.13 12.39
C LEU A 12 4.89 48.11 12.09
N LEU A 13 5.20 47.29 13.10
CA LEU A 13 5.75 45.95 12.88
C LEU A 13 4.57 45.09 12.43
N LEU A 14 4.59 44.59 11.18
CA LEU A 14 3.71 43.50 10.79
C LEU A 14 4.55 42.34 10.26
N ALA A 15 4.32 41.22 10.93
CA ALA A 15 5.05 39.97 10.88
C ALA A 15 5.11 39.35 9.48
N ALA A 16 6.26 38.78 9.14
CA ALA A 16 6.41 37.82 8.06
C ALA A 16 5.60 36.56 8.40
N GLY A 17 4.43 36.41 7.77
CA GLY A 17 3.61 35.21 7.87
C GLY A 17 4.27 34.06 7.13
N PHE A 18 4.78 33.08 7.87
CA PHE A 18 5.19 31.79 7.31
C PHE A 18 3.92 31.02 6.93
N LEU A 19 3.66 30.85 5.63
CA LEU A 19 2.63 29.94 5.13
C LEU A 19 3.08 28.50 5.43
N VAL A 20 2.53 27.90 6.48
CA VAL A 20 2.64 26.46 6.69
C VAL A 20 1.63 25.79 5.74
N PRO A 21 2.05 25.03 4.72
CA PRO A 21 1.09 24.27 3.93
C PRO A 21 0.46 23.21 4.86
N ALA A 22 -0.86 23.30 5.05
CA ALA A 22 -1.63 22.28 5.75
C ALA A 22 -1.60 21.00 4.91
N VAL A 23 -0.66 20.10 5.19
CA VAL A 23 -0.71 18.73 4.64
C VAL A 23 -1.95 18.07 5.25
N PRO A 24 -2.97 17.69 4.47
CA PRO A 24 -4.18 17.11 5.01
C PRO A 24 -3.86 15.77 5.69
N ALA A 25 -4.56 15.47 6.79
CA ALA A 25 -4.34 14.31 7.67
C ALA A 25 -4.63 12.92 7.05
N TRP A 26 -4.68 12.83 5.73
CA TRP A 26 -5.07 11.64 4.96
C TRP A 26 -4.26 11.55 3.67
N ALA A 27 -2.94 11.80 3.77
CA ALA A 27 -2.02 11.20 2.83
C ALA A 27 -2.01 9.70 3.12
N ALA A 28 -2.86 8.93 2.42
CA ALA A 28 -2.82 7.48 2.43
C ALA A 28 -1.41 7.06 2.01
N SER A 29 -0.61 6.68 3.00
CA SER A 29 0.74 6.19 2.75
C SER A 29 0.56 4.77 2.25
N SER A 30 0.54 4.58 0.93
CA SER A 30 0.61 3.24 0.34
C SER A 30 1.87 2.58 0.89
N ALA A 31 1.65 1.58 1.74
CA ALA A 31 2.70 0.83 2.39
C ALA A 31 2.72 -0.55 1.73
N ILE A 32 3.57 -0.71 0.72
CA ILE A 32 3.67 -1.97 -0.01
C ILE A 32 4.46 -2.98 0.81
N ARG A 33 3.80 -4.04 1.27
CA ARG A 33 4.43 -5.19 1.92
C ARG A 33 4.69 -6.28 0.89
N ARG A 34 5.94 -6.68 0.74
CA ARG A 34 6.35 -7.78 -0.15
C ARG A 34 6.59 -9.04 0.68
N VAL A 35 6.03 -10.15 0.24
CA VAL A 35 6.06 -11.42 0.96
C VAL A 35 6.49 -12.51 0.00
N ALA A 36 7.43 -13.34 0.44
CA ALA A 36 7.77 -14.58 -0.23
C ALA A 36 7.09 -15.75 0.50
N PHE A 37 6.51 -16.66 -0.27
CA PHE A 37 5.92 -17.90 0.21
C PHE A 37 6.69 -19.08 -0.38
N ALA A 38 7.11 -19.99 0.48
CA ALA A 38 7.68 -21.28 0.12
C ALA A 38 6.53 -22.22 -0.28
N CYS A 39 6.61 -22.75 -1.50
CA CYS A 39 5.66 -23.70 -2.06
C CYS A 39 6.32 -25.09 -2.18
N PRO A 40 5.55 -26.16 -2.49
CA PRO A 40 6.09 -27.49 -2.73
C PRO A 40 7.18 -27.50 -3.81
N ALA A 41 8.01 -28.54 -3.79
CA ALA A 41 9.13 -28.71 -4.73
C ALA A 41 10.13 -27.54 -4.77
N GLY A 42 10.25 -26.77 -3.68
CA GLY A 42 11.19 -25.64 -3.58
C GLY A 42 10.77 -24.41 -4.39
N GLN A 43 9.53 -24.38 -4.87
CA GLN A 43 8.98 -23.25 -5.61
C GLN A 43 8.78 -22.04 -4.70
N THR A 44 8.81 -20.84 -5.26
CA THR A 44 8.54 -19.59 -4.52
C THR A 44 7.44 -18.79 -5.21
N LEU A 45 6.43 -18.42 -4.43
CA LEU A 45 5.39 -17.46 -4.82
C LEU A 45 5.71 -16.13 -4.13
N ARG A 46 5.73 -15.02 -4.88
CA ARG A 46 5.93 -13.69 -4.29
C ARG A 46 4.69 -12.85 -4.47
N VAL A 47 4.33 -12.11 -3.44
CA VAL A 47 3.15 -11.24 -3.48
C VAL A 47 3.50 -9.87 -2.88
N ALA A 48 3.08 -8.81 -3.55
CA ALA A 48 3.09 -7.47 -3.02
C ALA A 48 1.66 -7.08 -2.66
N PHE A 49 1.44 -6.81 -1.37
CA PHE A 49 0.18 -6.32 -0.82
C PHE A 49 0.31 -4.84 -0.52
N ASP A 50 -0.71 -4.05 -0.81
CA ASP A 50 -0.83 -2.73 -0.21
C ASP A 50 -1.43 -2.88 1.20
N THR A 51 -0.73 -2.36 2.20
CA THR A 51 -1.19 -2.36 3.60
C THR A 51 -1.71 -1.00 4.04
N GLY A 52 -1.58 0.02 3.20
CA GLY A 52 -2.22 1.33 3.37
C GLY A 52 -3.64 1.38 2.78
N ASP A 53 -3.92 0.55 1.76
CA ASP A 53 -5.26 0.37 1.18
C ASP A 53 -5.61 -1.13 1.01
N LEU A 54 -6.50 -1.63 1.89
CA LEU A 54 -6.92 -3.03 1.89
C LEU A 54 -7.83 -3.42 0.71
N ASN A 55 -8.33 -2.45 -0.06
CA ASN A 55 -9.12 -2.69 -1.26
C ASN A 55 -8.26 -2.65 -2.54
N ALA A 56 -6.98 -2.28 -2.42
CA ALA A 56 -6.07 -2.25 -3.55
C ALA A 56 -5.79 -3.67 -4.07
N PRO A 57 -5.50 -3.81 -5.37
CA PRO A 57 -5.11 -5.10 -5.93
C PRO A 57 -3.75 -5.56 -5.39
N ALA A 58 -3.54 -6.88 -5.41
CA ALA A 58 -2.24 -7.47 -5.10
C ALA A 58 -1.45 -7.75 -6.40
N VAL A 59 -0.14 -7.57 -6.36
CA VAL A 59 0.75 -8.02 -7.45
C VAL A 59 1.31 -9.38 -7.09
N VAL A 60 0.98 -10.40 -7.88
CA VAL A 60 1.38 -11.79 -7.68
C VAL A 60 2.40 -12.21 -8.73
N ASN A 61 3.53 -12.74 -8.27
CA ASN A 61 4.54 -13.38 -9.09
C ASN A 61 4.48 -14.89 -8.80
N PRO A 62 3.77 -15.66 -9.62
CA PRO A 62 3.64 -17.10 -9.43
C PRO A 62 4.97 -17.81 -9.66
N PRO A 63 5.12 -19.06 -9.17
CA PRO A 63 6.31 -19.87 -9.42
C PRO A 63 6.64 -20.07 -10.90
N ALA A 64 5.62 -20.03 -11.77
CA ALA A 64 5.77 -20.13 -13.21
C ALA A 64 4.76 -19.22 -13.90
N GLY A 65 5.20 -18.50 -14.92
CA GLY A 65 4.37 -17.58 -15.69
C GLY A 65 4.62 -16.11 -15.38
N PRO A 66 3.84 -15.21 -15.99
CA PRO A 66 4.02 -13.77 -15.84
C PRO A 66 3.53 -13.25 -14.47
N SER A 67 3.97 -12.05 -14.11
CA SER A 67 3.40 -11.29 -13.00
C SER A 67 1.96 -10.90 -13.30
N LEU A 68 1.09 -10.97 -12.29
CA LEU A 68 -0.34 -10.70 -12.40
C LEU A 68 -0.73 -9.64 -11.37
N THR A 69 -1.67 -8.77 -11.72
CA THR A 69 -2.30 -7.85 -10.78
C THR A 69 -3.73 -8.33 -10.55
N LEU A 70 -4.02 -8.80 -9.33
CA LEU A 70 -5.30 -9.42 -9.01
C LEU A 70 -6.15 -8.49 -8.15
N PRO A 71 -7.41 -8.21 -8.56
CA PRO A 71 -8.31 -7.41 -7.74
C PRO A 71 -8.70 -8.17 -6.48
N VAL A 72 -8.95 -7.42 -5.41
CA VAL A 72 -9.52 -7.96 -4.17
C VAL A 72 -10.91 -8.54 -4.44
N GLN A 73 -11.24 -9.62 -3.75
CA GLN A 73 -12.55 -10.28 -3.82
C GLN A 73 -13.25 -10.24 -2.45
N PRO A 74 -14.59 -10.18 -2.40
CA PRO A 74 -15.35 -10.25 -1.16
C PRO A 74 -15.10 -11.57 -0.43
N HIS A 75 -14.72 -11.51 0.84
CA HIS A 75 -14.43 -12.69 1.66
C HIS A 75 -14.84 -12.43 3.11
N ALA A 76 -15.13 -13.50 3.86
CA ALA A 76 -15.55 -13.41 5.26
C ALA A 76 -14.36 -13.33 6.23
N ASP A 77 -13.24 -13.99 5.89
CA ASP A 77 -12.03 -14.04 6.70
C ASP A 77 -10.81 -14.32 5.83
N GLY A 78 -9.64 -13.79 6.22
CA GLY A 78 -8.38 -13.98 5.52
C GLY A 78 -8.13 -12.93 4.44
N ILE A 79 -7.62 -13.39 3.29
CA ILE A 79 -7.48 -12.58 2.08
C ILE A 79 -7.99 -13.38 0.88
N TRP A 80 -8.53 -12.67 -0.09
CA TRP A 80 -8.88 -13.24 -1.39
C TRP A 80 -8.64 -12.20 -2.48
N TYR A 81 -7.78 -12.57 -3.44
CA TYR A 81 -7.54 -11.84 -4.68
C TYR A 81 -7.75 -12.79 -5.84
N GLY A 82 -8.35 -12.34 -6.93
CA GLY A 82 -8.56 -13.24 -8.07
C GLY A 82 -9.27 -12.63 -9.26
N ASP A 83 -9.18 -13.34 -10.37
CA ASP A 83 -9.88 -13.08 -11.63
C ASP A 83 -10.51 -14.39 -12.15
N ALA A 84 -10.93 -14.43 -13.42
CA ALA A 84 -11.56 -15.60 -14.02
C ALA A 84 -10.66 -16.85 -14.14
N ARG A 85 -9.33 -16.69 -14.07
CA ARG A 85 -8.33 -17.75 -14.31
C ARG A 85 -7.35 -17.95 -13.17
N HIS A 86 -7.22 -16.99 -12.26
CA HIS A 86 -6.24 -17.03 -11.19
C HIS A 86 -6.86 -16.65 -9.86
N GLU A 87 -6.38 -17.28 -8.80
CA GLU A 87 -6.86 -17.02 -7.45
C GLU A 87 -5.72 -17.13 -6.44
N LEU A 88 -5.65 -16.16 -5.53
CA LEU A 88 -4.83 -16.19 -4.33
C LEU A 88 -5.77 -16.09 -3.12
N ARG A 89 -5.86 -17.16 -2.33
CA ARG A 89 -6.54 -17.15 -1.03
C ARG A 89 -5.54 -17.32 0.08
N GLY A 90 -5.79 -16.71 1.23
CA GLY A 90 -4.87 -16.81 2.35
C GLY A 90 -5.52 -16.64 3.70
N ARG A 91 -4.89 -17.23 4.72
CA ARG A 91 -5.21 -17.01 6.14
C ARG A 91 -3.92 -17.10 6.94
N GLY A 92 -3.67 -16.07 7.76
CA GLY A 92 -2.45 -15.99 8.56
C GLY A 92 -1.20 -16.02 7.66
N ARG A 93 -0.37 -17.06 7.84
CA ARG A 93 0.91 -17.22 7.12
C ARG A 93 0.84 -18.22 5.96
N THR A 94 -0.34 -18.71 5.61
CA THR A 94 -0.53 -19.72 4.56
C THR A 94 -1.43 -19.17 3.47
N VAL A 95 -1.08 -19.47 2.22
CA VAL A 95 -1.86 -19.12 1.03
C VAL A 95 -2.04 -20.33 0.13
N THR A 96 -3.13 -20.32 -0.64
CA THR A 96 -3.36 -21.24 -1.75
C THR A 96 -3.39 -20.42 -3.03
N TRP A 97 -2.52 -20.79 -3.97
CA TRP A 97 -2.46 -20.26 -5.32
C TRP A 97 -3.13 -21.22 -6.29
N THR A 98 -4.08 -20.72 -7.08
CA THR A 98 -4.81 -21.50 -8.07
C THR A 98 -4.68 -20.85 -9.43
N GLU A 99 -4.40 -21.66 -10.46
CA GLU A 99 -4.46 -21.26 -11.86
C GLU A 99 -5.33 -22.25 -12.62
N ALA A 100 -6.18 -21.76 -13.52
CA ALA A 100 -7.05 -22.59 -14.34
C ALA A 100 -6.24 -23.64 -15.11
N GLY A 101 -6.62 -24.92 -14.95
CA GLY A 101 -5.95 -26.04 -15.60
C GLY A 101 -4.69 -26.56 -14.90
N LYS A 102 -4.34 -26.02 -13.73
CA LYS A 102 -3.23 -26.52 -12.89
C LYS A 102 -3.75 -26.97 -11.51
N PRO A 103 -3.07 -27.92 -10.84
CA PRO A 103 -3.37 -28.21 -9.45
C PRO A 103 -3.05 -27.00 -8.56
N PRO A 104 -3.86 -26.74 -7.51
CA PRO A 104 -3.60 -25.65 -6.58
C PRO A 104 -2.33 -25.89 -5.76
N LEU A 105 -1.63 -24.80 -5.44
CA LEU A 105 -0.39 -24.81 -4.67
C LEU A 105 -0.62 -24.17 -3.31
N THR A 106 -0.47 -24.94 -2.24
CA THR A 106 -0.46 -24.42 -0.87
C THR A 106 0.95 -23.98 -0.50
N CYS A 107 1.13 -22.72 -0.16
CA CYS A 107 2.41 -22.12 0.18
C CYS A 107 2.37 -21.46 1.56
N THR A 108 3.51 -21.40 2.24
CA THR A 108 3.64 -20.80 3.57
C THR A 108 4.67 -19.68 3.52
N GLU A 109 4.41 -18.59 4.24
CA GLU A 109 5.30 -17.43 4.30
C GLU A 109 6.70 -17.89 4.75
N SER A 110 7.69 -17.64 3.90
CA SER A 110 9.09 -17.78 4.24
C SER A 110 9.38 -16.65 5.22
N GLY A 111 9.90 -16.93 6.42
CA GLY A 111 10.14 -15.92 7.48
C GLY A 111 11.15 -14.80 7.16
N ALA A 112 11.39 -14.47 5.91
CA ALA A 112 12.17 -13.34 5.44
C ALA A 112 11.26 -12.32 4.73
N GLY A 113 10.64 -11.46 5.52
CA GLY A 113 10.15 -10.16 5.05
C GLY A 113 10.80 -9.11 5.94
N GLU A 114 11.88 -8.49 5.45
CA GLU A 114 12.41 -7.23 5.99
C GLU A 114 11.37 -6.11 5.86
#